data_AF-A0ABD3YDD5-F1
#
_entry.id   AF-A0ABD3YDD5-F1
#
_cell.length_a   1.000
_cell.length_b   1.000
_cell.length_c   1.000
_cell.angle_alpha   90.00
_cell.angle_beta   90.00
_cell.angle_gamma   90.00
#
_symmetry.space_group_name_H-M   'P 1'
#
loop_
_entity.id
_entity.type
_entity.pdbx_description
1 polymer ?
#
loop_
_entity_poly.entity_id
_entity_poly.type
_entity_poly.pdbx_seq_one_letter_code
_entity_poly.pdbx_strand_id
1 'polypeptide(L)'
;MVKIISIIIFTWCFVFSSVLRASLFPSIDINSSNLTVEKAAKQCEKSLMHAPDQLEAWCEKAYSLGDWEALYYIGVHTGDGSRYLEEINSRIANNEYSALKKLAWIYRSGHFVKKDLKESARLYELYLLHDNEMNFQTVSAHFELSTIYQKLGMWNKVISHTDYVINYANRTDWEHRAQYIQKQAKASLAENESLNEN
;
A
#
# COMPACT_ATOMS: atom_id res chain seq x y z
N MET A 1 -38.05 41.22 8.75
CA MET A 1 -38.15 39.75 8.78
C MET A 1 -37.16 39.02 7.86
N VAL A 2 -36.04 39.63 7.43
CA VAL A 2 -35.03 38.96 6.57
C VAL A 2 -33.76 38.58 7.36
N LYS A 3 -33.48 39.23 8.51
CA LYS A 3 -32.27 38.98 9.31
C LYS A 3 -32.29 37.69 10.15
N ILE A 4 -33.46 37.15 10.49
CA ILE A 4 -33.58 35.95 11.35
C ILE A 4 -33.41 34.66 10.53
N ILE A 5 -33.81 34.67 9.26
CA ILE A 5 -33.74 33.48 8.39
C ILE A 5 -32.28 33.18 8.00
N SER A 6 -31.42 34.20 7.84
CA SER A 6 -30.00 34.00 7.52
C SER A 6 -29.19 33.36 8.66
N ILE A 7 -29.58 33.51 9.93
CA ILE A 7 -28.86 32.94 11.09
C ILE A 7 -29.17 31.44 11.25
N ILE A 8 -30.38 31.02 10.90
CA ILE A 8 -30.83 29.62 11.03
C ILE A 8 -30.17 28.73 9.96
N ILE A 9 -29.95 29.25 8.74
CA ILE A 9 -29.28 28.51 7.66
C ILE A 9 -27.76 28.38 7.94
N PHE A 10 -27.12 29.41 8.51
CA PHE A 10 -25.69 29.36 8.82
C PHE A 10 -25.37 28.39 9.97
N THR A 11 -26.23 28.30 10.97
CA THR A 11 -26.03 27.36 12.10
C THR A 11 -26.23 25.90 11.69
N TRP A 12 -27.15 25.58 10.79
CA TRP A 12 -27.33 24.20 10.28
C TRP A 12 -26.12 23.67 9.49
N CYS A 13 -25.43 24.50 8.70
CA CYS A 13 -24.21 24.07 8.02
C CYS A 13 -23.06 23.74 9.00
N PHE A 14 -22.96 24.47 10.11
CA PHE A 14 -21.92 24.22 11.12
C PHE A 14 -22.17 22.91 11.89
N VAL A 15 -23.41 22.61 12.29
CA VAL A 15 -23.69 21.39 13.07
C VAL A 15 -23.49 20.13 12.23
N PHE A 16 -23.91 20.11 10.96
CA PHE A 16 -23.67 18.97 10.06
C PHE A 16 -22.17 18.69 9.87
N SER A 17 -21.35 19.72 9.71
CA SER A 17 -19.89 19.55 9.55
C SER A 17 -19.22 18.93 10.79
N SER A 18 -19.69 19.27 11.99
CA SER A 18 -19.13 18.77 13.25
C SER A 18 -19.46 17.30 13.50
N VAL A 19 -20.69 16.88 13.17
CA VAL A 19 -21.16 15.49 13.31
C VAL A 19 -20.46 14.58 12.30
N LEU A 20 -20.31 15.02 11.05
CA LEU A 20 -19.54 14.30 10.02
C LEU A 20 -18.07 14.14 10.43
N ARG A 21 -17.42 15.19 10.95
CA ARG A 21 -16.03 15.12 11.41
C ARG A 21 -15.85 14.17 12.60
N ALA A 22 -16.77 14.21 13.59
CA ALA A 22 -16.74 13.31 14.75
C ALA A 22 -17.00 11.85 14.38
N SER A 23 -17.81 11.57 13.35
CA SER A 23 -18.02 10.23 12.83
C SER A 23 -16.80 9.68 12.08
N LEU A 24 -16.14 10.53 11.28
CA LEU A 24 -14.96 10.13 10.50
C LEU A 24 -13.71 9.97 11.38
N PHE A 25 -13.57 10.82 12.40
CA PHE A 25 -12.45 10.82 13.35
C PHE A 25 -12.96 10.84 14.80
N PRO A 26 -13.18 9.66 15.43
CA PRO A 26 -13.74 9.59 16.77
C PRO A 26 -12.77 10.14 17.81
N SER A 27 -13.29 10.85 18.80
CA SER A 27 -12.52 11.36 19.94
C SER A 27 -12.16 10.21 20.90
N ILE A 28 -11.00 9.59 20.66
CA ILE A 28 -10.43 8.55 21.52
C ILE A 28 -9.32 9.18 22.36
N ASP A 29 -9.25 8.84 23.65
CA ASP A 29 -8.13 9.24 24.50
C ASP A 29 -6.87 8.44 24.15
N ILE A 30 -5.85 9.13 23.65
CA ILE A 30 -4.56 8.55 23.24
C ILE A 30 -3.77 7.96 24.42
N ASN A 31 -4.03 8.44 25.64
CA ASN A 31 -3.36 7.99 26.86
C ASN A 31 -4.14 6.91 27.61
N SER A 32 -5.27 6.45 27.05
CA SER A 32 -6.07 5.41 27.66
C SER A 32 -5.26 4.12 27.85
N SER A 33 -5.31 3.54 29.06
CA SER A 33 -4.70 2.24 29.37
C SER A 33 -5.30 1.09 28.55
N ASN A 34 -6.49 1.27 27.99
CA ASN A 34 -7.22 0.27 27.19
C ASN A 34 -7.05 0.52 25.69
N LEU A 35 -6.15 1.42 25.28
CA LEU A 35 -5.86 1.67 23.87
C LEU A 35 -5.08 0.48 23.30
N THR A 36 -5.68 -0.17 22.30
CA THR A 36 -5.04 -1.28 21.57
C THR A 36 -4.23 -0.77 20.39
N VAL A 37 -3.29 -1.58 19.93
CA VAL A 37 -2.47 -1.27 18.75
C VAL A 37 -3.35 -0.99 17.52
N GLU A 38 -4.41 -1.77 17.30
CA GLU A 38 -5.29 -1.62 16.14
C GLU A 38 -6.07 -0.30 16.18
N LYS A 39 -6.50 0.14 17.38
CA LYS A 39 -7.19 1.41 17.55
C LYS A 39 -6.24 2.58 17.30
N ALA A 40 -5.01 2.51 17.81
CA ALA A 40 -4.00 3.53 17.60
C ALA A 40 -3.60 3.62 16.11
N ALA A 41 -3.29 2.47 15.49
CA ALA A 41 -2.97 2.37 14.07
C ALA A 41 -4.07 2.95 13.17
N LYS A 42 -5.33 2.61 13.46
CA LYS A 42 -6.48 3.15 12.73
C LYS A 42 -6.63 4.66 12.89
N GLN A 43 -6.32 5.21 14.06
CA GLN A 43 -6.33 6.67 14.26
C GLN A 43 -5.16 7.34 13.56
N CYS A 44 -3.97 6.73 13.57
CA CYS A 44 -2.82 7.18 12.79
C CYS A 44 -3.16 7.29 11.30
N GLU A 45 -3.66 6.22 10.69
CA GLU A 45 -4.04 6.19 9.26
C GLU A 45 -5.09 7.27 8.94
N LYS A 46 -6.16 7.35 9.73
CA LYS A 46 -7.23 8.34 9.52
C LYS A 46 -6.75 9.77 9.70
N SER A 47 -5.78 10.01 10.58
CA SER A 47 -5.26 11.35 10.84
C SER A 47 -4.66 11.98 9.58
N LEU A 48 -4.10 11.18 8.67
CA LEU A 48 -3.51 11.67 7.42
C LEU A 48 -4.49 12.51 6.58
N MET A 49 -5.77 12.15 6.57
CA MET A 49 -6.79 12.88 5.80
C MET A 49 -7.68 13.77 6.67
N HIS A 50 -7.92 13.39 7.93
CA HIS A 50 -8.99 13.99 8.73
C HIS A 50 -8.49 14.85 9.90
N ALA A 51 -7.25 14.65 10.35
CA ALA A 51 -6.67 15.34 11.50
C ALA A 51 -5.13 15.38 11.40
N PRO A 52 -4.55 16.05 10.38
CA PRO A 52 -3.11 16.03 10.14
C PRO A 52 -2.29 16.53 11.34
N ASP A 53 -2.81 17.52 12.09
CA ASP A 53 -2.16 18.04 13.31
C ASP A 53 -2.04 17.00 14.44
N GLN A 54 -2.79 15.90 14.37
CA GLN A 54 -2.73 14.79 15.34
C GLN A 54 -1.99 13.56 14.81
N LEU A 55 -1.56 13.57 13.54
CA LEU A 55 -0.99 12.40 12.88
C LEU A 55 0.24 11.90 13.61
N GLU A 56 1.22 12.77 13.85
CA GLU A 56 2.47 12.35 14.50
C GLU A 56 2.19 11.74 15.87
N ALA A 57 1.33 12.38 16.68
CA ALA A 57 0.98 11.84 18.00
C ALA A 57 0.35 10.44 17.92
N TRP A 58 -0.65 10.25 17.06
CA TRP A 58 -1.32 8.94 16.90
C TRP A 58 -0.40 7.89 16.30
N CYS A 59 0.44 8.25 15.33
CA CYS A 59 1.36 7.33 14.69
C CYS A 59 2.52 6.94 15.60
N GLU A 60 3.08 7.87 16.39
CA GLU A 60 4.08 7.52 17.42
C GLU A 60 3.47 6.63 18.49
N LYS A 61 2.21 6.88 18.87
CA LYS A 61 1.51 6.00 19.81
C LYS A 61 1.32 4.60 19.22
N ALA A 62 0.90 4.49 17.96
CA ALA A 62 0.75 3.21 17.27
C ALA A 62 2.09 2.46 17.17
N TYR A 63 3.17 3.17 16.78
CA TYR A 63 4.53 2.65 16.75
C TYR A 63 4.96 2.10 18.12
N SER A 64 4.75 2.87 19.19
CA SER A 64 5.09 2.44 20.56
C SER A 64 4.31 1.21 21.04
N LEU A 65 3.16 0.93 20.42
CA LEU A 65 2.33 -0.25 20.68
C LEU A 65 2.65 -1.43 19.75
N GLY A 66 3.60 -1.27 18.82
CA GLY A 66 4.10 -2.33 17.93
C GLY A 66 3.65 -2.22 16.47
N ASP A 67 2.86 -1.21 16.10
CA ASP A 67 2.49 -0.97 14.69
C ASP A 67 3.59 -0.20 13.97
N TRP A 68 4.59 -0.92 13.48
CA TRP A 68 5.72 -0.32 12.78
C TRP A 68 5.35 0.33 11.44
N GLU A 69 4.23 -0.07 10.83
CA GLU A 69 3.71 0.57 9.62
C GLU A 69 3.26 2.02 9.89
N ALA A 70 3.06 2.42 11.15
CA ALA A 70 2.77 3.81 11.52
C ALA A 70 3.85 4.80 11.03
N LEU A 71 5.12 4.36 10.97
CA LEU A 71 6.23 5.17 10.46
C LEU A 71 6.06 5.56 8.98
N TYR A 72 5.34 4.76 8.19
CA TYR A 72 4.99 5.12 6.81
C TYR A 72 4.18 6.41 6.78
N TYR A 73 3.16 6.52 7.62
CA TYR A 73 2.27 7.69 7.65
C TYR A 73 3.00 8.93 8.15
N ILE A 74 3.90 8.79 9.14
CA ILE A 74 4.80 9.88 9.55
C ILE A 74 5.68 10.33 8.38
N GLY A 75 6.27 9.38 7.64
CA GLY A 75 7.09 9.72 6.48
C GLY A 75 6.31 10.40 5.37
N VAL A 76 5.08 9.96 5.07
CA VAL A 76 4.21 10.62 4.09
C VAL A 76 3.84 12.04 4.55
N HIS A 77 3.58 12.23 5.83
CA HIS A 77 3.21 13.52 6.41
C HIS A 77 4.36 14.53 6.40
N THR A 78 5.56 14.09 6.79
CA THR A 78 6.74 14.95 6.97
C THR A 78 7.57 15.08 5.69
N GLY A 79 7.41 14.14 4.75
CA GLY A 79 8.29 13.98 3.59
C GLY A 79 9.57 13.21 3.87
N ASP A 80 9.82 12.78 5.11
CA ASP A 80 11.01 12.03 5.51
C ASP A 80 10.68 10.57 5.89
N GLY A 81 10.97 9.64 4.98
CA GLY A 81 10.77 8.21 5.19
C GLY A 81 11.95 7.47 5.82
N SER A 82 13.00 8.16 6.27
CA SER A 82 14.24 7.55 6.76
C SER A 82 13.99 6.51 7.86
N ARG A 83 13.21 6.86 8.89
CA ARG A 83 12.83 5.95 9.98
C ARG A 83 12.09 4.71 9.51
N TYR A 84 11.18 4.85 8.55
CA TYR A 84 10.44 3.72 8.01
C TYR A 84 11.34 2.77 7.21
N LEU A 85 12.28 3.32 6.44
CA LEU A 85 13.27 2.54 5.72
C LEU A 85 14.23 1.80 6.67
N GLU A 86 14.67 2.46 7.74
CA GLU A 86 15.51 1.85 8.77
C GLU A 86 14.80 0.68 9.46
N GLU A 87 13.54 0.86 9.87
CA GLU A 87 12.70 -0.18 10.46
C GLU A 87 12.52 -1.38 9.51
N ILE A 88 12.23 -1.14 8.22
CA ILE A 88 12.12 -2.20 7.20
C ILE A 88 13.44 -2.98 7.09
N ASN A 89 14.57 -2.28 7.00
CA ASN A 89 15.88 -2.92 6.86
C ASN A 89 16.24 -3.73 8.10
N SER A 90 15.93 -3.23 9.29
CA SER A 90 16.09 -3.95 10.55
C SER A 90 15.29 -5.25 10.56
N ARG A 91 14.03 -5.22 10.13
CA ARG A 91 13.17 -6.42 10.02
C ARG A 91 13.71 -7.45 9.03
N ILE A 92 14.17 -7.01 7.87
CA ILE A 92 14.82 -7.89 6.89
C ILE A 92 16.06 -8.56 7.50
N ALA A 93 16.90 -7.80 8.21
CA ALA A 93 18.08 -8.33 8.90
C ALA A 93 17.72 -9.36 10.00
N ASN A 94 16.52 -9.26 10.57
CA ASN A 94 15.97 -10.20 11.55
C ASN A 94 15.14 -11.33 10.92
N ASN A 95 15.25 -11.57 9.60
CA ASN A 95 14.55 -12.61 8.85
C ASN A 95 13.02 -12.44 8.78
N GLU A 96 12.49 -11.25 9.04
CA GLU A 96 11.08 -10.93 8.80
C GLU A 96 10.86 -10.60 7.33
N TYR A 97 10.91 -11.63 6.47
CA TYR A 97 10.92 -11.47 5.02
C TYR A 97 9.66 -10.82 4.43
N SER A 98 8.56 -10.73 5.18
CA SER A 98 7.39 -9.94 4.78
C SER A 98 7.71 -8.45 4.56
N ALA A 99 8.74 -7.92 5.24
CA ALA A 99 9.24 -6.56 5.05
C ALA A 99 9.84 -6.32 3.66
N LEU A 100 10.33 -7.36 2.96
CA LEU A 100 10.82 -7.25 1.58
C LEU A 100 9.74 -6.74 0.64
N LYS A 101 8.48 -7.16 0.82
CA LYS A 101 7.37 -6.68 -0.02
C LYS A 101 7.13 -5.19 0.14
N LYS A 102 7.31 -4.65 1.34
CA LYS A 102 7.15 -3.21 1.61
C LYS A 102 8.28 -2.43 0.96
N LEU A 103 9.52 -2.90 1.07
CA LEU A 103 10.67 -2.31 0.38
C LEU A 103 10.50 -2.37 -1.15
N ALA A 104 10.02 -3.49 -1.68
CA ALA A 104 9.74 -3.67 -3.10
C ALA A 104 8.70 -2.67 -3.59
N TRP A 105 7.62 -2.46 -2.83
CA TRP A 105 6.60 -1.47 -3.13
C TRP A 105 7.15 -0.04 -3.09
N ILE A 106 8.02 0.27 -2.12
CA ILE A 106 8.71 1.57 -2.01
C ILE A 106 9.50 1.87 -3.29
N TYR A 107 10.34 0.93 -3.76
CA TYR A 107 11.08 1.12 -5.01
C TYR A 107 10.17 1.20 -6.24
N ARG A 108 9.03 0.50 -6.23
CA ARG A 108 8.03 0.56 -7.32
C ARG A 108 7.35 1.92 -7.42
N SER A 109 6.96 2.49 -6.28
CA SER A 109 6.24 3.76 -6.19
C SER A 109 7.17 4.96 -6.28
N GLY A 110 8.42 4.82 -5.81
CA GLY A 110 9.33 5.93 -5.60
C GLY A 110 9.00 6.74 -4.34
N HIS A 111 8.28 6.16 -3.38
CA HIS A 111 8.09 6.81 -2.08
C HIS A 111 9.41 6.80 -1.31
N PHE A 112 9.87 7.96 -0.84
CA PHE A 112 11.09 8.15 -0.05
C PHE A 112 12.43 7.82 -0.75
N VAL A 113 12.41 7.01 -1.82
CA VAL A 113 13.58 6.63 -2.63
C VAL A 113 13.32 6.90 -4.10
N LYS A 114 14.38 6.96 -4.91
CA LYS A 114 14.22 7.03 -6.37
C LYS A 114 13.55 5.74 -6.87
N LYS A 115 12.50 5.90 -7.67
CA LYS A 115 11.80 4.77 -8.30
C LYS A 115 12.76 3.88 -9.08
N ASP A 116 12.74 2.59 -8.79
CA ASP A 116 13.53 1.56 -9.47
C ASP A 116 12.70 0.27 -9.63
N LEU A 117 12.26 0.01 -10.86
CA LEU A 117 11.46 -1.17 -11.16
C LEU A 117 12.28 -2.46 -11.12
N LYS A 118 13.59 -2.41 -11.42
CA LYS A 118 14.44 -3.61 -11.41
C LYS A 118 14.71 -4.04 -9.97
N GLU A 119 15.02 -3.08 -9.10
CA GLU A 119 15.23 -3.39 -7.68
C GLU A 119 13.93 -3.83 -7.00
N SER A 120 12.80 -3.21 -7.33
CA SER A 120 11.48 -3.67 -6.89
C SER A 120 11.22 -5.14 -7.28
N ALA A 121 11.48 -5.50 -8.54
CA ALA A 121 11.33 -6.88 -8.99
C ALA A 121 12.26 -7.84 -8.22
N ARG A 122 13.54 -7.49 -8.07
CA ARG A 122 14.51 -8.30 -7.33
C ARG A 122 14.06 -8.57 -5.89
N LEU A 123 13.49 -7.58 -5.22
CA LEU A 123 13.00 -7.70 -3.84
C LEU A 123 11.74 -8.58 -3.73
N TYR A 124 10.81 -8.48 -4.67
CA TYR A 124 9.68 -9.42 -4.73
C TYR A 124 10.11 -10.85 -5.05
N GLU A 125 11.08 -11.04 -5.95
CA GLU A 125 11.68 -12.36 -6.21
C GLU A 125 12.35 -12.90 -4.95
N LEU A 126 13.11 -12.09 -4.22
CA LEU A 126 13.73 -12.49 -2.95
C LEU A 126 12.68 -12.88 -1.90
N TYR A 127 11.57 -12.14 -1.80
CA TYR A 127 10.46 -12.51 -0.93
C TYR A 127 9.90 -13.91 -1.27
N LEU A 128 9.66 -14.18 -2.55
CA LEU A 128 9.13 -15.47 -3.02
C LEU A 128 10.11 -16.65 -2.82
N LEU A 129 11.42 -16.38 -2.68
CA LEU A 129 12.39 -17.42 -2.32
C LEU A 129 12.25 -17.87 -0.86
N HIS A 130 11.75 -17.00 0.02
CA HIS A 130 11.59 -17.28 1.44
C HIS A 130 10.16 -17.65 1.84
N ASP A 131 9.15 -17.20 1.09
CA ASP A 131 7.74 -17.55 1.29
C ASP A 131 7.26 -18.41 0.11
N ASN A 132 7.25 -19.72 0.33
CA ASN A 132 6.77 -20.70 -0.65
C ASN A 132 5.34 -21.17 -0.33
N GLU A 133 4.69 -20.60 0.69
CA GLU A 133 3.33 -20.97 1.04
C GLU A 133 2.36 -20.40 0.02
N MET A 134 1.39 -21.21 -0.39
CA MET A 134 0.31 -20.77 -1.26
C MET A 134 -0.69 -19.95 -0.43
N ASN A 135 -0.42 -18.66 -0.29
CA ASN A 135 -1.25 -17.72 0.45
C ASN A 135 -1.46 -16.42 -0.36
N PHE A 136 -2.32 -15.54 0.15
CA PHE A 136 -2.63 -14.26 -0.50
C PHE A 136 -1.38 -13.39 -0.72
N GLN A 137 -0.40 -13.45 0.19
CA GLN A 137 0.81 -12.64 0.11
C GLN A 137 1.72 -13.08 -1.05
N THR A 138 1.85 -14.39 -1.28
CA THR A 138 2.55 -14.99 -2.41
C THR A 138 1.86 -14.64 -3.73
N VAL A 139 0.54 -14.81 -3.82
CA VAL A 139 -0.25 -14.38 -4.99
C VAL A 139 -0.06 -12.89 -5.28
N SER A 140 -0.10 -12.05 -4.24
CA SER A 140 0.17 -10.60 -4.32
C SER A 140 1.55 -10.28 -4.88
N ALA A 141 2.59 -10.99 -4.48
CA ALA A 141 3.93 -10.79 -5.03
C ALA A 141 4.02 -11.20 -6.50
N HIS A 142 3.41 -12.35 -6.89
CA HIS A 142 3.33 -12.74 -8.31
C HIS A 142 2.56 -11.70 -9.14
N PHE A 143 1.45 -11.19 -8.63
CA PHE A 143 0.69 -10.15 -9.31
C PHE A 143 1.53 -8.88 -9.51
N GLU A 144 2.21 -8.40 -8.47
CA GLU A 144 3.07 -7.22 -8.58
C GLU A 144 4.23 -7.43 -9.56
N LEU A 145 4.90 -8.58 -9.51
CA LEU A 145 5.95 -8.95 -10.47
C LEU A 145 5.44 -8.94 -11.91
N SER A 146 4.24 -9.47 -12.17
CA SER A 146 3.66 -9.41 -13.52
C SER A 146 3.49 -7.98 -14.03
N THR A 147 3.05 -7.05 -13.16
CA THR A 147 2.88 -5.64 -13.54
C THR A 147 4.22 -4.90 -13.72
N ILE A 148 5.23 -5.27 -12.93
CA ILE A 148 6.57 -4.70 -13.05
C ILE A 148 7.22 -5.20 -14.35
N TYR A 149 7.17 -6.50 -14.61
CA TYR A 149 7.73 -7.09 -15.82
C TYR A 149 7.03 -6.64 -17.09
N GLN A 150 5.73 -6.34 -17.02
CA GLN A 150 5.01 -5.71 -18.12
C GLN A 150 5.62 -4.35 -18.47
N LYS A 151 5.90 -3.51 -17.47
CA LYS A 151 6.54 -2.19 -17.67
C LYS A 151 7.99 -2.29 -18.13
N LEU A 152 8.67 -3.39 -17.82
CA LEU A 152 10.05 -3.66 -18.26
C LEU A 152 10.12 -4.38 -19.63
N GLY A 153 8.99 -4.71 -20.25
CA GLY A 153 8.94 -5.45 -21.52
C GLY A 153 9.40 -6.90 -21.42
N MET A 154 9.41 -7.50 -20.22
CA MET A 154 9.88 -8.86 -19.97
C MET A 154 8.73 -9.88 -20.12
N TRP A 155 8.18 -10.01 -21.34
CA TRP A 155 6.91 -10.69 -21.61
C TRP A 155 6.84 -12.15 -21.14
N ASN A 156 7.93 -12.91 -21.27
CA ASN A 156 7.98 -14.30 -20.77
C ASN A 156 7.79 -14.37 -19.25
N LYS A 157 8.40 -13.44 -18.50
CA LYS A 157 8.19 -13.35 -17.05
C LYS A 157 6.76 -12.91 -16.71
N VAL A 158 6.17 -12.00 -17.49
CA VAL A 158 4.76 -11.60 -17.32
C VAL A 158 3.86 -12.83 -17.40
N ILE A 159 4.01 -13.65 -18.44
CA ILE A 159 3.21 -14.87 -18.61
C ILE A 159 3.36 -15.79 -17.40
N SER A 160 4.60 -16.13 -17.02
CA SER A 160 4.86 -17.01 -15.87
C SER A 160 4.22 -16.53 -14.57
N HIS A 161 4.35 -15.24 -14.23
CA HIS A 161 3.77 -14.72 -13.00
C HIS A 161 2.24 -14.59 -13.07
N THR A 162 1.68 -14.25 -14.23
CA THR A 162 0.21 -14.24 -14.41
C THR A 162 -0.39 -15.63 -14.33
N ASP A 163 0.27 -16.67 -14.86
CA ASP A 163 -0.21 -18.06 -14.73
C ASP A 163 -0.39 -18.45 -13.25
N TYR A 164 0.58 -18.11 -12.40
CA TYR A 164 0.48 -18.33 -10.97
C TYR A 164 -0.76 -17.62 -10.37
N VAL A 165 -0.96 -16.33 -10.69
CA VAL A 165 -2.10 -15.58 -10.16
C VAL A 165 -3.43 -16.17 -10.61
N ILE A 166 -3.55 -16.55 -11.88
CA ILE A 166 -4.78 -17.15 -12.44
C ILE A 166 -5.11 -18.44 -11.69
N ASN A 167 -4.11 -19.30 -11.45
CA ASN A 167 -4.33 -20.58 -10.81
C ASN A 167 -4.63 -20.49 -9.30
N TYR A 168 -4.14 -19.45 -8.62
CA TYR A 168 -4.09 -19.43 -7.14
C TYR A 168 -4.73 -18.21 -6.46
N ALA A 169 -5.16 -17.18 -7.19
CA ALA A 169 -5.69 -15.96 -6.54
C ALA A 169 -6.98 -16.17 -5.74
N ASN A 170 -7.78 -17.18 -6.11
CA ASN A 170 -9.11 -17.45 -5.53
C ASN A 170 -9.98 -16.17 -5.42
N ARG A 171 -9.83 -15.28 -6.40
CA ARG A 171 -10.43 -13.94 -6.47
C ARG A 171 -10.60 -13.54 -7.92
N THR A 172 -11.86 -13.41 -8.35
CA THR A 172 -12.22 -13.16 -9.76
C THR A 172 -11.65 -11.86 -10.32
N ASP A 173 -11.53 -10.82 -9.49
CA ASP A 173 -10.98 -9.52 -9.91
C ASP A 173 -9.49 -9.60 -10.25
N TRP A 174 -8.73 -10.36 -9.48
CA TRP A 174 -7.31 -10.59 -9.70
C TRP A 174 -7.06 -11.52 -10.88
N GLU A 175 -7.85 -12.59 -10.99
CA GLU A 175 -7.81 -13.54 -12.10
C GLU A 175 -8.05 -12.84 -13.43
N HIS A 176 -9.13 -12.07 -13.56
CA HIS A 176 -9.45 -11.34 -14.79
C HIS A 176 -8.34 -10.35 -15.17
N ARG A 177 -7.77 -9.64 -14.18
CA ARG A 177 -6.70 -8.69 -14.45
C ARG A 177 -5.42 -9.39 -14.87
N ALA A 178 -5.08 -10.54 -14.27
CA ALA A 178 -3.95 -11.36 -14.69
C ALA A 178 -4.14 -11.92 -16.10
N GLN A 179 -5.32 -12.42 -16.44
CA GLN A 179 -5.65 -12.89 -17.79
C GLN A 179 -5.50 -11.77 -18.84
N TYR A 180 -5.97 -10.57 -18.52
CA TYR A 180 -5.81 -9.40 -19.39
C TYR A 180 -4.33 -9.06 -19.64
N ILE A 181 -3.53 -8.98 -18.57
CA ILE A 181 -2.09 -8.70 -18.65
C ILE A 181 -1.38 -9.80 -19.45
N GLN A 182 -1.74 -11.07 -19.21
CA GLN A 182 -1.17 -12.21 -19.92
C GLN A 182 -1.47 -12.16 -21.43
N LYS A 183 -2.70 -11.82 -21.80
CA LYS A 183 -3.10 -11.67 -23.21
C LYS A 183 -2.25 -10.61 -23.91
N GLN A 184 -1.99 -9.48 -23.26
CA GLN A 184 -1.12 -8.43 -23.81
C GLN A 184 0.32 -8.91 -24.00
N ALA A 185 0.86 -9.66 -23.05
CA ALA A 185 2.20 -10.22 -23.16
C ALA A 185 2.31 -11.23 -24.32
N LYS A 186 1.32 -12.12 -24.47
CA LYS A 186 1.25 -13.08 -25.58
C LYS A 186 1.19 -12.38 -26.95
N ALA A 187 0.38 -11.33 -27.07
CA ALA A 187 0.31 -10.53 -28.30
C ALA A 187 1.64 -9.84 -28.63
N SER A 188 2.32 -9.28 -27.62
CA SER A 188 3.60 -8.60 -27.80
C SER A 188 4.73 -9.55 -28.24
N LEU A 189 4.71 -10.80 -27.76
CA LEU A 189 5.66 -11.82 -28.21
C LEU A 189 5.43 -12.21 -29.67
N ALA A 190 4.17 -12.45 -30.06
CA ALA A 190 3.84 -12.79 -31.45
C ALA A 190 4.19 -11.67 -32.44
N GLU A 191 4.00 -10.41 -32.05
CA GLU A 191 4.42 -9.25 -32.86
C GLU A 191 5.94 -9.22 -33.04
N ASN A 192 6.71 -9.41 -31.97
CA ASN A 192 8.18 -9.45 -32.04
C ASN A 192 8.70 -10.62 -32.90
N GLU A 193 8.06 -11.78 -32.84
CA GLU A 193 8.38 -12.92 -33.72
C GLU A 193 8.17 -12.55 -35.19
N SER A 194 7.03 -11.96 -35.52
CA SER A 194 6.74 -11.53 -36.90
C SER A 194 7.69 -10.45 -37.45
N LEU A 195 8.27 -9.61 -36.57
CA LEU A 195 9.26 -8.59 -36.96
C LEU A 195 10.65 -9.18 -37.20
N ASN A 196 10.99 -10.31 -36.58
CA ASN A 196 12.28 -10.97 -36.75
C ASN A 196 12.32 -11.95 -37.93
N GLU A 197 11.16 -12.27 -38.51
CA GLU A 197 11.01 -13.13 -39.70
C GLU A 197 11.01 -12.33 -41.03
N ASN A 198 11.01 -10.99 -40.96
CA ASN A 198 11.08 -10.07 -42.12
C ASN A 198 12.45 -9.40 -42.23
#